data_AF-A0A431L2M2-F1
#
_entry.id   AF-A0A431L2M2-F1
#
_cell.length_a   1.000
_cell.length_b   1.000
_cell.length_c   1.000
_cell.angle_alpha   90.00
_cell.angle_beta   90.00
_cell.angle_gamma   90.00
#
_symmetry.space_group_name_H-M   'P 1'
#
loop_
_entity.id
_entity.type
_entity.pdbx_description
1 polymer ?
#
loop_
_entity_poly.entity_id
_entity_poly.type
_entity_poly.pdbx_seq_one_letter_code
_entity_poly.pdbx_strand_id
1 'polypeptide(L)'
;MSAREKHIQRLEKGSTAEFAPVLLVLFVIVLFPLINFFGTAIGYANACAMSIRWASIAAGATGMESGTALVERDSSRSMQTGLASLVKLNLTSIRVYGIRTHIMNGSVEYIGPKKRANPPLNTTDYVYEYMTKAEFEQQPFVSMSSVPGLVKIPGLSAPFKYTLSQMRAVEHLEGLIHDPVLASNSSVSVDLISDDSDSFDSGEWKTGWPP
;
A
#
# COMPACT_ATOMS: atom_id res chain seq x y z
N MET A 1 4.34 49.18 -50.06
CA MET A 1 3.98 48.58 -48.77
C MET A 1 2.86 49.40 -48.15
N SER A 2 1.65 48.85 -48.17
CA SER A 2 0.40 49.56 -47.86
C SER A 2 0.24 49.78 -46.36
N ALA A 3 -0.42 50.85 -45.93
CA ALA A 3 -0.70 51.12 -44.51
C ALA A 3 -1.46 49.97 -43.83
N ARG A 4 -2.20 49.17 -44.61
CA ARG A 4 -2.85 47.92 -44.15
C ARG A 4 -1.85 46.83 -43.73
N GLU A 5 -0.74 46.66 -44.46
CA GLU A 5 0.26 45.63 -44.15
C GLU A 5 1.04 45.96 -42.87
N LYS A 6 1.31 47.24 -42.61
CA LYS A 6 1.94 47.69 -41.36
C LYS A 6 1.05 47.47 -40.14
N HIS A 7 -0.27 47.47 -40.31
CA HIS A 7 -1.20 47.25 -39.20
C HIS A 7 -1.31 45.78 -38.83
N ILE A 8 -1.24 44.88 -39.83
CA ILE A 8 -1.23 43.42 -39.63
C ILE A 8 0.07 42.97 -38.96
N GLN A 9 1.23 43.49 -39.38
CA GLN A 9 2.53 43.16 -38.76
C GLN A 9 2.69 43.64 -37.30
N ARG A 10 1.86 44.58 -36.84
CA ARG A 10 1.87 45.01 -35.42
C ARG A 10 1.04 44.10 -34.51
N LEU A 11 0.12 43.31 -35.07
CA LEU A 11 -0.70 42.36 -34.32
C LEU A 11 -0.01 40.98 -34.15
N GLU A 12 1.00 40.68 -34.96
CA GLU A 12 1.71 39.38 -34.93
C GLU A 12 2.92 39.35 -33.99
N LYS A 13 3.35 40.49 -33.43
CA LYS A 13 4.43 40.52 -32.44
C LYS A 13 3.84 40.20 -31.06
N GLY A 14 3.79 38.91 -30.73
CA GLY A 14 3.46 38.42 -29.39
C GLY A 14 4.21 39.25 -28.35
N SER A 15 3.47 39.85 -27.43
CA SER A 15 4.03 40.72 -26.41
C SER A 15 4.90 39.88 -25.48
N THR A 16 6.16 40.27 -25.29
CA THR A 16 7.03 39.63 -24.28
C THR A 16 6.45 39.71 -22.87
N ALA A 17 5.46 40.58 -22.64
CA ALA A 17 4.69 40.66 -21.40
C ALA A 17 3.76 39.46 -21.19
N GLU A 18 3.30 38.78 -22.25
CA GLU A 18 2.44 37.59 -22.15
C GLU A 18 3.25 36.29 -21.95
N PHE A 19 4.53 36.31 -22.28
CA PHE A 19 5.40 35.14 -22.16
C PHE A 19 5.57 34.68 -20.71
N ALA A 20 5.80 35.60 -19.76
CA ALA A 20 6.04 35.24 -18.37
C ALA A 20 4.81 34.60 -17.68
N PRO A 21 3.59 35.13 -17.81
CA PRO A 21 2.38 34.46 -17.31
C PRO A 21 2.14 33.08 -17.94
N VAL A 22 2.34 32.94 -19.26
CA VAL A 22 2.16 31.65 -19.94
C VAL A 22 3.17 30.62 -19.46
N LEU A 23 4.44 31.02 -19.30
CA LEU A 23 5.48 30.14 -18.77
C LEU A 23 5.16 29.71 -17.33
N LEU A 24 4.65 30.62 -16.49
CA LEU A 24 4.25 30.28 -15.12
C LEU A 24 3.10 29.26 -15.11
N VAL A 25 2.08 29.46 -15.95
CA VAL A 25 0.96 28.52 -16.08
C VAL A 25 1.44 27.15 -16.59
N LEU A 26 2.33 27.14 -17.59
CA LEU A 26 2.95 25.92 -18.11
C LEU A 26 3.72 25.18 -17.00
N PHE A 27 4.55 25.89 -16.24
CA PHE A 27 5.29 25.29 -15.13
C PHE A 27 4.36 24.73 -14.06
N VAL A 28 3.32 25.46 -13.66
CA VAL A 28 2.36 24.99 -12.65
C VAL A 28 1.60 23.74 -13.13
N ILE A 29 1.17 23.72 -14.40
CA ILE A 29 0.40 22.60 -14.98
C ILE A 29 1.27 21.37 -15.21
N VAL A 30 2.56 21.52 -15.54
CA VAL A 30 3.44 20.38 -15.83
C VAL A 30 4.22 19.92 -14.61
N LEU A 31 4.79 20.85 -13.84
CA LEU A 31 5.71 20.56 -12.74
C LEU A 31 5.00 19.94 -11.55
N PHE A 32 3.83 20.44 -11.15
CA PHE A 32 3.14 19.90 -9.96
C PHE A 32 2.63 18.46 -10.16
N PRO A 33 2.03 18.08 -11.30
CA PRO A 33 1.72 16.68 -11.55
C PRO A 33 2.96 15.79 -11.54
N LEU A 34 4.08 16.28 -12.09
CA LEU A 34 5.33 15.54 -12.13
C LEU A 34 5.93 15.34 -10.72
N ILE A 35 5.90 16.37 -9.87
CA ILE A 35 6.31 16.26 -8.46
C ILE A 35 5.42 15.27 -7.70
N ASN A 36 4.10 15.35 -7.86
CA ASN A 36 3.15 14.42 -7.23
C ASN A 36 3.35 12.97 -7.72
N PHE A 37 3.65 12.79 -9.01
CA PHE A 37 3.98 11.49 -9.58
C PHE A 37 5.23 10.89 -8.94
N PHE A 38 6.32 11.66 -8.81
CA PHE A 38 7.52 11.19 -8.12
C PHE A 38 7.27 10.92 -6.63
N GLY A 39 6.50 11.77 -5.94
CA GLY A 39 6.11 11.54 -4.56
C GLY A 39 5.35 10.22 -4.38
N THR A 40 4.42 9.92 -5.31
CA THR A 40 3.67 8.66 -5.33
C THR A 40 4.58 7.47 -5.59
N ALA A 41 5.48 7.55 -6.56
CA ALA A 41 6.44 6.49 -6.86
C ALA A 41 7.36 6.16 -5.68
N ILE A 42 7.89 7.20 -5.01
CA ILE A 42 8.73 7.04 -3.81
C ILE A 42 7.90 6.44 -2.67
N GLY A 43 6.66 6.91 -2.48
CA GLY A 43 5.75 6.38 -1.46
C GLY A 43 5.46 4.89 -1.65
N TYR A 44 5.15 4.49 -2.89
CA TYR A 44 4.93 3.09 -3.26
C TYR A 44 6.18 2.22 -3.02
N ALA A 45 7.36 2.69 -3.44
CA ALA A 45 8.61 1.97 -3.21
C ALA A 45 8.89 1.78 -1.72
N ASN A 46 8.67 2.82 -0.91
CA ASN A 46 8.82 2.75 0.55
C ASN A 46 7.79 1.78 1.18
N ALA A 47 6.53 1.84 0.77
CA ALA A 47 5.50 0.91 1.22
C ALA A 47 5.86 -0.56 0.87
N CYS A 48 6.43 -0.80 -0.31
CA CYS A 48 6.93 -2.10 -0.72
C CYS A 48 8.05 -2.59 0.21
N ALA A 49 9.08 -1.78 0.44
CA ALA A 49 10.17 -2.15 1.35
C ALA A 49 9.67 -2.45 2.78
N MET A 50 8.72 -1.66 3.28
CA MET A 50 8.10 -1.86 4.58
C MET A 50 7.28 -3.16 4.65
N SER A 51 6.46 -3.43 3.63
CA SER A 51 5.66 -4.66 3.59
C SER A 51 6.53 -5.93 3.52
N ILE A 52 7.65 -5.90 2.80
CA ILE A 52 8.61 -7.02 2.77
C ILE A 52 9.20 -7.26 4.17
N ARG A 53 9.53 -6.18 4.90
CA ARG A 53 10.02 -6.26 6.28
C ARG A 53 8.97 -6.86 7.21
N TRP A 54 7.72 -6.43 7.12
CA TRP A 54 6.63 -6.96 7.95
C TRP A 54 6.37 -8.44 7.69
N ALA A 55 6.40 -8.87 6.43
CA ALA A 55 6.30 -10.30 6.10
C ALA A 55 7.47 -11.10 6.71
N SER A 56 8.67 -10.52 6.77
CA SER A 56 9.83 -11.16 7.41
C SER A 56 9.69 -11.23 8.93
N ILE A 57 9.12 -10.19 9.57
CA ILE A 57 8.81 -10.20 11.02
C ILE A 57 7.76 -11.26 11.33
N ALA A 58 6.72 -11.37 10.50
CA ALA A 58 5.70 -12.41 10.66
C ALA A 58 6.29 -13.82 10.49
N ALA A 59 7.14 -14.04 9.47
CA ALA A 59 7.84 -15.29 9.20
C ALA A 59 8.64 -15.83 10.39
N GLY A 60 9.38 -14.94 11.06
CA GLY A 60 10.22 -15.30 12.21
C GLY A 60 9.47 -15.35 13.55
N ALA A 61 8.17 -15.10 13.58
CA ALA A 61 7.39 -15.21 14.80
C ALA A 61 7.05 -16.67 15.13
N THR A 62 7.10 -17.03 16.41
CA THR A 62 6.79 -18.38 16.90
C THR A 62 5.28 -18.70 16.91
N GLY A 63 4.43 -17.74 16.52
CA GLY A 63 2.97 -17.84 16.53
C GLY A 63 2.36 -16.76 15.63
N MET A 64 1.17 -17.03 15.08
CA MET A 64 0.51 -16.10 14.18
C MET A 64 0.01 -14.85 14.94
N GLU A 65 -0.48 -15.02 16.17
CA GLU A 65 -0.94 -13.92 17.00
C GLU A 65 0.22 -13.01 17.44
N SER A 66 1.33 -13.63 17.89
CA SER A 66 2.54 -12.88 18.25
C SER A 66 3.15 -12.17 17.03
N GLY A 67 3.17 -12.83 15.88
CA GLY A 67 3.60 -12.23 14.61
C GLY A 67 2.75 -11.03 14.21
N THR A 68 1.43 -11.13 14.35
CA THR A 68 0.50 -10.02 14.07
C THR A 68 0.77 -8.83 15.00
N ALA A 69 0.89 -9.06 16.32
CA ALA A 69 1.18 -8.01 17.28
C ALA A 69 2.54 -7.33 17.03
N LEU A 70 3.57 -8.10 16.64
CA LEU A 70 4.89 -7.57 16.28
C LEU A 70 4.83 -6.71 15.01
N VAL A 71 4.10 -7.16 14.00
CA VAL A 71 3.89 -6.45 12.75
C VAL A 71 3.12 -5.15 12.98
N GLU A 72 2.05 -5.15 13.77
CA GLU A 72 1.28 -3.94 14.11
C GLU A 72 2.12 -2.90 14.87
N ARG A 73 2.95 -3.36 15.80
CA ARG A 73 3.88 -2.48 16.53
C ARG A 73 4.92 -1.87 15.60
N ASP A 74 5.54 -2.66 14.73
CA ASP A 74 6.54 -2.17 13.80
C ASP A 74 5.94 -1.28 12.70
N SER A 75 4.72 -1.56 12.26
CA SER A 75 4.03 -0.77 11.25
C SER A 75 3.69 0.62 11.76
N SER A 76 3.16 0.71 12.99
CA SER A 76 2.88 1.98 13.67
C SER A 76 4.14 2.83 13.83
N ARG A 77 5.26 2.22 14.23
CA ARG A 77 6.55 2.91 14.35
C ARG A 77 7.06 3.39 12.99
N SER A 78 6.98 2.53 11.97
CA SER A 78 7.54 2.83 10.67
C SER A 78 6.76 3.94 9.95
N MET A 79 5.44 4.02 10.13
CA MET A 79 4.61 5.13 9.62
C MET A 79 4.94 6.49 10.22
N GLN A 80 5.42 6.53 11.47
CA GLN A 80 5.74 7.79 12.16
C GLN A 80 7.11 8.36 11.79
N THR A 81 7.90 7.69 10.95
CA THR A 81 9.32 8.04 10.74
C THR A 81 9.70 8.21 9.27
N GLY A 82 10.76 9.00 9.04
CA GLY A 82 11.51 9.05 7.79
C GLY A 82 10.69 9.39 6.54
N LEU A 83 10.74 8.50 5.55
CA LEU A 83 10.14 8.71 4.23
C LEU A 83 8.62 8.57 4.22
N ALA A 84 8.03 7.80 5.14
CA ALA A 84 6.58 7.60 5.20
C ALA A 84 5.86 8.92 5.51
N SER A 85 6.38 9.70 6.46
CA SER A 85 5.84 11.03 6.77
C SER A 85 6.09 12.03 5.65
N LEU A 86 7.26 11.98 4.99
CA LEU A 86 7.61 12.87 3.88
C LEU A 86 6.64 12.70 2.70
N VAL A 87 6.33 11.45 2.34
CA VAL A 87 5.41 11.17 1.22
C VAL A 87 3.94 11.13 1.65
N LYS A 88 3.64 11.53 2.89
CA LYS A 88 2.28 11.53 3.48
C LYS A 88 1.57 10.19 3.30
N LEU A 89 2.33 9.11 3.51
CA LEU A 89 1.83 7.75 3.47
C LEU A 89 1.13 7.43 4.79
N ASN A 90 -0.08 6.89 4.70
CA ASN A 90 -0.83 6.40 5.84
C ASN A 90 -1.12 4.91 5.65
N LEU A 91 -1.10 4.16 6.75
CA LEU A 91 -1.48 2.76 6.78
C LEU A 91 -2.93 2.68 7.26
N THR A 92 -3.83 2.20 6.41
CA THR A 92 -5.26 2.06 6.73
C THR A 92 -5.52 0.75 7.45
N SER A 93 -4.95 -0.35 6.97
CA SER A 93 -5.10 -1.66 7.59
C SER A 93 -3.87 -2.53 7.34
N ILE A 94 -3.59 -3.44 8.28
CA ILE A 94 -2.57 -4.47 8.12
C ILE A 94 -3.09 -5.77 8.71
N ARG A 95 -2.94 -6.87 7.99
CA ARG A 95 -3.40 -8.19 8.41
C ARG A 95 -2.37 -9.24 8.05
N VAL A 96 -2.14 -10.20 8.94
CA VAL A 96 -1.27 -11.35 8.71
C VAL A 96 -2.15 -12.59 8.53
N TYR A 97 -1.86 -13.39 7.52
CA TYR A 97 -2.57 -14.62 7.20
C TYR A 97 -1.56 -15.76 7.12
N GLY A 98 -1.93 -16.94 7.62
CA GLY A 98 -1.26 -18.17 7.22
C GLY A 98 -1.76 -18.57 5.84
N ILE A 99 -0.88 -19.10 5.01
CA ILE A 99 -1.20 -19.65 3.71
C ILE A 99 -0.53 -21.02 3.60
N ARG A 100 -1.25 -21.98 3.02
CA ARG A 100 -0.65 -23.23 2.57
C ARG A 100 -0.83 -23.36 1.06
N THR A 101 0.25 -23.68 0.37
CA THR A 101 0.28 -23.89 -1.07
C THR A 101 0.61 -25.33 -1.35
N HIS A 102 -0.29 -26.04 -2.04
CA HIS A 102 -0.07 -27.43 -2.41
C HIS A 102 0.95 -27.51 -3.54
N ILE A 103 2.01 -28.32 -3.36
CA ILE A 103 3.19 -28.35 -4.24
C ILE A 103 2.84 -28.83 -5.65
N MET A 104 2.00 -29.86 -5.76
CA MET A 104 1.69 -30.47 -7.05
C MET A 104 0.74 -29.67 -7.94
N ASN A 105 -0.28 -29.01 -7.38
CA ASN A 105 -1.32 -28.33 -8.16
C ASN A 105 -1.34 -26.80 -7.98
N GLY A 106 -0.49 -26.25 -7.10
CA GLY A 106 -0.44 -24.81 -6.82
C GLY A 106 -1.68 -24.26 -6.10
N SER A 107 -2.56 -25.13 -5.58
CA SER A 107 -3.74 -24.70 -4.84
C SER A 107 -3.34 -23.97 -3.57
N VAL A 108 -3.87 -22.76 -3.39
CA VAL A 108 -3.59 -21.89 -2.26
C VAL A 108 -4.79 -21.90 -1.32
N GLU A 109 -4.55 -22.22 -0.05
CA GLU A 109 -5.57 -22.15 0.98
C GLU A 109 -5.18 -21.17 2.08
N TYR A 110 -6.12 -20.29 2.43
CA TYR A 110 -5.92 -19.27 3.44
C TYR A 110 -6.31 -19.79 4.82
N ILE A 111 -5.37 -19.66 5.74
CA ILE A 111 -5.53 -19.82 7.17
C ILE A 111 -5.72 -18.40 7.71
N GLY A 112 -6.99 -18.02 7.91
CA GLY A 112 -7.33 -16.67 8.38
C GLY A 112 -6.66 -16.32 9.73
N PRO A 113 -6.57 -15.03 10.09
CA PRO A 113 -5.84 -14.54 11.27
C PRO A 113 -6.30 -15.11 12.62
N LYS A 114 -7.48 -15.74 12.67
CA LYS A 114 -8.04 -16.39 13.87
C LYS A 114 -8.19 -17.91 13.71
N LYS A 115 -7.85 -18.45 12.53
CA LYS A 115 -7.97 -19.87 12.23
C LYS A 115 -6.63 -20.53 12.47
N ARG A 116 -6.63 -21.67 13.15
CA ARG A 116 -5.43 -22.48 13.35
C ARG A 116 -5.38 -23.60 12.32
N ALA A 117 -4.18 -24.01 11.96
CA ALA A 117 -3.97 -25.20 11.16
C ALA A 117 -4.21 -26.45 12.02
N ASN A 118 -4.92 -27.42 11.46
CA ASN A 118 -5.16 -28.68 12.16
C ASN A 118 -3.88 -29.54 12.14
N PRO A 119 -3.43 -30.07 13.30
CA PRO A 119 -2.31 -31.02 13.34
C PRO A 119 -2.75 -32.42 12.86
N PRO A 120 -1.83 -33.23 12.30
CA PRO A 120 -0.45 -32.90 11.94
C PRO A 120 -0.37 -32.05 10.66
N LEU A 121 0.63 -31.18 10.59
CA LEU A 121 0.91 -30.42 9.37
C LEU A 121 1.55 -31.33 8.31
N ASN A 122 1.06 -31.26 7.07
CA ASN A 122 1.61 -32.03 5.96
C ASN A 122 2.65 -31.18 5.22
N THR A 123 3.92 -31.33 5.60
CA THR A 123 5.06 -30.67 4.96
C THR A 123 5.56 -31.38 3.70
N THR A 124 4.99 -32.54 3.36
CA THR A 124 5.34 -33.27 2.13
C THR A 124 4.59 -32.72 0.92
N ASP A 125 3.32 -32.39 1.10
CA ASP A 125 2.45 -31.92 0.01
C ASP A 125 2.23 -30.41 0.00
N TYR A 126 2.51 -29.71 1.11
CA TYR A 126 2.25 -28.28 1.25
C TYR A 126 3.47 -27.49 1.70
N VAL A 127 3.61 -26.29 1.13
CA VAL A 127 4.48 -25.22 1.61
C VAL A 127 3.63 -24.26 2.45
N TYR A 128 4.13 -23.90 3.63
CA TYR A 128 3.45 -22.96 4.52
C TYR A 128 4.15 -21.61 4.53
N GLU A 129 3.38 -20.55 4.35
CA GLU A 129 3.85 -19.18 4.26
C GLU A 129 2.99 -18.26 5.13
N TYR A 130 3.58 -17.19 5.68
CA TYR A 130 2.80 -16.07 6.18
C TYR A 130 2.68 -15.01 5.08
N MET A 131 1.48 -14.48 4.91
CA MET A 131 1.18 -13.35 4.06
C MET A 131 0.83 -12.14 4.91
N THR A 132 1.55 -11.04 4.72
CA THR A 132 1.13 -9.73 5.23
C THR A 132 0.41 -8.99 4.12
N LYS A 133 -0.85 -8.60 4.37
CA LYS A 133 -1.64 -7.72 3.51
C LYS A 133 -1.72 -6.36 4.19
N ALA A 134 -1.20 -5.33 3.54
CA ALA A 134 -1.21 -3.97 4.03
C ALA A 134 -1.92 -3.05 3.03
N GLU A 135 -2.84 -2.24 3.54
CA GLU A 135 -3.58 -1.24 2.77
C GLU A 135 -3.08 0.15 3.11
N PHE A 136 -2.67 0.87 2.08
CA PHE A 136 -2.08 2.19 2.20
C PHE A 136 -2.96 3.24 1.53
N GLU A 137 -2.96 4.42 2.12
CA GLU A 137 -3.51 5.62 1.55
C GLU A 137 -2.42 6.69 1.52
N GLN A 138 -2.10 7.18 0.33
CA GLN A 138 -1.09 8.21 0.13
C GLN A 138 -1.74 9.53 -0.31
N GLN A 139 -1.44 10.60 0.42
CA GLN A 139 -1.91 11.93 0.06
C GLN A 139 -1.01 12.56 -1.03
N PRO A 140 -1.57 13.39 -1.92
CA PRO A 140 -0.75 14.17 -2.85
C PRO A 140 0.21 15.09 -2.08
N PHE A 141 1.41 15.26 -2.62
CA PHE A 141 2.42 16.11 -2.01
C PHE A 141 1.93 17.57 -2.01
N VAL A 142 1.43 18.02 -3.17
CA VAL A 142 0.71 19.29 -3.35
C VAL A 142 -0.70 18.98 -3.87
N SER A 143 -1.72 19.34 -3.11
CA SER A 143 -3.11 19.16 -3.54
C SER A 143 -3.44 20.12 -4.69
N MET A 144 -3.85 19.57 -5.83
CA MET A 144 -4.29 20.35 -7.00
C MET A 144 -5.82 20.48 -7.09
N SER A 145 -6.54 20.33 -5.97
CA SER A 145 -8.01 20.41 -5.93
C SER A 145 -8.58 21.78 -6.35
N SER A 146 -7.76 22.84 -6.34
CA SER A 146 -8.14 24.18 -6.79
C SER A 146 -8.11 24.35 -8.31
N VAL A 147 -7.50 23.43 -9.06
CA VAL A 147 -7.40 23.52 -10.52
C VAL A 147 -8.62 22.84 -11.16
N PRO A 148 -9.47 23.57 -11.90
CA PRO A 148 -10.61 22.99 -12.59
C PRO A 148 -10.19 21.88 -13.55
N GLY A 149 -10.90 20.74 -13.53
CA GLY A 149 -10.61 19.59 -14.39
C GLY A 149 -9.64 18.56 -13.80
N LEU A 150 -8.83 18.90 -12.80
CA LEU A 150 -7.89 17.96 -12.16
C LEU A 150 -8.42 17.35 -10.86
N VAL A 151 -9.57 17.81 -10.35
CA VAL A 151 -10.15 17.47 -9.05
C VAL A 151 -10.46 15.97 -8.88
N LYS A 152 -10.60 15.21 -9.97
CA LYS A 152 -11.00 13.80 -9.92
C LYS A 152 -9.85 12.80 -10.08
N ILE A 153 -8.60 13.26 -10.18
CA ILE A 153 -7.46 12.37 -10.49
C ILE A 153 -6.79 11.92 -9.17
N PRO A 154 -6.83 10.61 -8.83
CA PRO A 154 -6.12 10.07 -7.67
C PRO A 154 -4.62 10.35 -7.75
N GLY A 155 -4.00 10.72 -6.63
CA GLY A 155 -2.59 11.09 -6.54
C GLY A 155 -2.27 12.52 -6.95
N LEU A 156 -3.20 13.26 -7.57
CA LEU A 156 -3.06 14.69 -7.88
C LEU A 156 -3.94 15.58 -7.01
N SER A 157 -5.23 15.23 -6.90
CA SER A 157 -6.22 16.01 -6.16
C SER A 157 -6.87 15.22 -5.01
N ALA A 158 -6.84 13.90 -5.10
CA ALA A 158 -7.42 12.98 -4.14
C ALA A 158 -6.35 11.97 -3.67
N PRO A 159 -6.52 11.37 -2.48
CA PRO A 159 -5.62 10.34 -2.01
C PRO A 159 -5.57 9.13 -2.96
N PHE A 160 -4.39 8.54 -3.12
CA PHE A 160 -4.20 7.31 -3.87
C PHE A 160 -4.17 6.11 -2.91
N LYS A 161 -5.02 5.12 -3.14
CA LYS A 161 -5.14 3.93 -2.29
C LYS A 161 -4.58 2.71 -3.02
N TYR A 162 -3.79 1.90 -2.32
CA TYR A 162 -3.25 0.66 -2.86
C TYR A 162 -3.03 -0.38 -1.77
N THR A 163 -3.06 -1.64 -2.17
CA THR A 163 -2.87 -2.79 -1.28
C THR A 163 -1.61 -3.54 -1.70
N LEU A 164 -0.77 -3.87 -0.74
CA LEU A 164 0.42 -4.68 -0.94
C LEU A 164 0.29 -5.99 -0.17
N SER A 165 0.59 -7.08 -0.85
CA SER A 165 0.63 -8.42 -0.27
C SER A 165 2.03 -8.98 -0.43
N GLN A 166 2.65 -9.36 0.69
CA GLN A 166 3.99 -9.95 0.71
C GLN A 166 3.95 -11.28 1.45
N MET A 167 4.61 -12.28 0.88
CA MET A 167 4.64 -13.65 1.39
C MET A 167 6.05 -14.05 1.79
N ARG A 168 6.16 -14.79 2.88
CA ARG A 168 7.42 -15.39 3.34
C ARG A 168 7.14 -16.76 3.95
N ALA A 169 8.05 -17.70 3.73
CA ALA A 169 7.98 -19.03 4.34
C ALA A 169 7.93 -18.93 5.87
N VAL A 170 7.12 -19.78 6.49
CA VAL A 170 7.01 -19.85 7.95
C VAL A 170 8.27 -20.51 8.52
N GLU A 171 8.97 -19.83 9.42
CA GLU A 171 10.16 -20.40 10.10
C GLU A 171 9.77 -21.38 11.21
N HIS A 172 8.62 -21.13 11.84
CA HIS A 172 8.09 -21.87 12.99
C HIS A 172 6.71 -22.47 12.69
N LEU A 173 6.68 -23.68 12.11
CA LEU A 173 5.43 -24.36 11.71
C LEU A 173 4.50 -24.61 12.90
N GLU A 174 5.05 -24.80 14.10
CA GLU A 174 4.33 -24.90 15.36
C GLU A 174 3.43 -23.67 15.62
N GLY A 175 3.85 -22.50 15.15
CA GLY A 175 3.12 -21.24 15.29
C GLY A 175 1.82 -21.17 14.49
N LEU A 176 1.63 -22.07 13.51
CA LEU A 176 0.37 -22.23 12.78
C LEU A 176 -0.65 -23.08 13.54
N ILE A 177 -0.19 -23.91 14.48
CA ILE A 177 -1.01 -24.85 15.26
C ILE A 177 -1.33 -24.24 16.63
N HIS A 178 -0.32 -23.64 17.27
CA HIS A 178 -0.39 -23.12 18.63
C HIS A 178 0.22 -21.72 18.69
N ASP A 179 -0.51 -20.78 19.27
CA ASP A 179 0.09 -19.50 19.69
C ASP A 179 0.68 -19.69 21.09
N PRO A 180 2.01 -19.60 21.27
CA PRO A 180 2.63 -19.84 22.57
C PRO A 180 2.31 -18.76 23.62
N VAL A 181 1.59 -17.68 23.27
CA VAL A 181 1.51 -16.45 24.07
C VAL A 181 0.23 -16.30 24.91
N LEU A 182 -0.79 -17.15 24.75
CA LEU A 182 -2.03 -17.04 25.56
C LEU A 182 -2.23 -18.12 26.64
N ALA A 183 -1.29 -19.05 26.82
CA ALA A 183 -1.42 -20.12 27.82
C ALA A 183 -0.82 -19.81 29.20
N SER A 184 -0.12 -18.68 29.38
CA SER A 184 0.40 -18.30 30.70
C SER A 184 0.22 -16.81 31.01
N ASN A 185 -0.82 -16.53 31.80
CA ASN A 185 -0.90 -15.41 32.74
C ASN A 185 -0.77 -13.97 32.19
N SER A 186 -1.84 -13.44 31.59
CA SER A 186 -2.32 -12.08 31.92
C SER A 186 -3.65 -11.81 31.21
N SER A 187 -4.71 -11.68 31.99
CA SER A 187 -5.97 -11.07 31.56
C SER A 187 -5.72 -9.59 31.25
N VAL A 188 -5.47 -9.27 29.98
CA VAL A 188 -5.71 -7.93 29.43
C VAL A 188 -6.71 -8.13 28.32
N SER A 189 -7.99 -8.07 28.67
CA SER A 189 -9.10 -7.99 27.72
C SER A 189 -9.02 -6.62 27.04
N VAL A 190 -8.42 -6.59 25.84
CA VAL A 190 -8.71 -5.52 24.89
C VAL A 190 -9.98 -5.95 24.16
N ASP A 191 -11.11 -5.45 24.62
CA ASP A 191 -12.36 -5.51 23.86
C ASP A 191 -12.18 -4.68 22.57
N LEU A 192 -11.68 -5.33 21.53
CA LEU A 192 -11.84 -4.82 20.18
C LEU A 192 -13.30 -5.04 19.83
N ILE A 193 -14.05 -3.93 19.81
CA ILE A 193 -15.40 -3.83 19.26
C ILE A 193 -15.43 -4.64 17.97
N SER A 194 -16.10 -5.79 18.04
CA SER A 194 -16.40 -6.63 16.91
C SER A 194 -17.45 -5.91 16.09
N ASP A 195 -17.05 -5.42 14.92
CA ASP A 195 -18.00 -5.27 13.83
C ASP A 195 -17.51 -6.06 12.61
N ASP A 196 -18.50 -6.66 11.99
CA ASP A 196 -18.54 -7.30 10.68
C ASP A 196 -17.97 -8.71 10.49
N SER A 197 -18.95 -9.61 10.48
CA SER A 197 -19.05 -10.82 9.66
C SER A 197 -18.72 -10.56 8.19
N ASP A 198 -17.44 -10.46 7.84
CA ASP A 198 -17.02 -10.58 6.45
C ASP A 198 -16.97 -12.06 6.09
N SER A 199 -18.07 -12.54 5.49
CA SER A 199 -18.06 -13.76 4.69
C SER A 199 -17.01 -13.59 3.60
N PHE A 200 -15.91 -14.33 3.74
CA PHE A 200 -14.83 -14.41 2.76
C PHE A 200 -15.39 -14.94 1.44
N ASP A 201 -15.70 -14.03 0.54
CA ASP A 201 -16.08 -14.37 -0.83
C ASP A 201 -14.83 -14.90 -1.52
N SER A 202 -14.82 -16.19 -1.84
CA SER A 202 -13.73 -16.89 -2.52
C SER A 202 -13.62 -16.50 -4.00
N GLY A 203 -14.00 -15.26 -4.35
CA GLY A 203 -13.92 -14.71 -5.68
C GLY A 203 -12.50 -14.82 -6.19
N GLU A 204 -12.34 -15.52 -7.31
CA GLU A 204 -11.09 -15.76 -8.02
C GLU A 204 -10.26 -14.48 -8.13
N TRP A 205 -9.18 -14.41 -7.36
CA TRP A 205 -8.17 -13.37 -7.52
C TRP A 205 -7.34 -13.70 -8.75
N LYS A 206 -7.74 -13.18 -9.91
CA LYS A 206 -6.83 -13.05 -11.04
C LYS A 206 -5.67 -12.18 -10.58
N THR A 207 -4.52 -12.80 -10.38
CA THR A 207 -3.22 -12.14 -10.21
C THR A 207 -2.89 -11.40 -11.49
N GLY A 208 -3.54 -10.25 -11.69
CA GLY A 208 -3.30 -9.33 -12.79
C GLY A 208 -1.96 -8.63 -12.59
N TRP A 209 -0.86 -9.35 -12.79
CA TRP A 209 0.36 -8.73 -13.27
C TRP A 209 0.08 -8.28 -14.71
N PRO A 210 0.18 -6.99 -15.06
CA PRO A 210 0.28 -6.62 -16.47
C PRO A 210 1.57 -7.25 -17.04
N PRO A 211 1.57 -7.67 -18.32
CA PRO A 211 2.72 -8.29 -18.98
C PRO A 211 3.95 -7.38 -18.99
#